data_AF-A0A4P9Z3X6-F1
#
_entry.id   AF-A0A4P9Z3X6-F1
#
_cell.length_a   1.000
_cell.length_b   1.000
_cell.length_c   1.000
_cell.angle_alpha   90.00
_cell.angle_beta   90.00
_cell.angle_gamma   90.00
#
_symmetry.space_group_name_H-M   'P 1'
#
loop_
_entity.id
_entity.type
_entity.pdbx_description
1 polymer ?
#
loop_
_entity_poly.entity_id
_entity_poly.type
_entity_poly.pdbx_seq_one_letter_code
_entity_poly.pdbx_strand_id
1 'polypeptide(L)'
;MAMQSSHTYNFLQAIKLVEMHRKVVELYKGTQHLAQQINEHIQHNERELLYSMNEQVDQVQQERIHDLADLYPIAHATTMDNAYTIRDLHLPNTDYRGFHSEDVATALGYTCHLVEMISFYLRVPLIYPMIAMASRAYIINPLAPDVDQAIYPLYGKGQDAARLMTSQHLNAKRPRDTLLNLLTLLWKTSGHY
;
A
#
# COMPACT_ATOMS: atom_id res chain seq x y z
N MET A 1 -71.95 20.55 -47.82
CA MET A 1 -70.97 21.38 -47.09
C MET A 1 -70.45 20.74 -45.80
N ALA A 2 -71.27 20.10 -44.95
CA ALA A 2 -70.81 19.51 -43.68
C ALA A 2 -69.75 18.39 -43.82
N MET A 3 -69.90 17.51 -44.82
CA MET A 3 -69.03 16.35 -45.05
C MET A 3 -67.58 16.71 -45.42
N GLN A 4 -67.40 17.82 -46.14
CA GLN A 4 -66.08 18.34 -46.54
C GLN A 4 -65.33 18.97 -45.35
N SER A 5 -66.05 19.49 -44.36
CA SER A 5 -65.47 20.06 -43.13
C SER A 5 -64.97 18.99 -42.14
N SER A 6 -65.61 17.81 -42.11
CA SER A 6 -65.18 16.68 -41.28
C SER A 6 -63.87 16.07 -41.78
N HIS A 7 -63.71 15.97 -43.10
CA HIS A 7 -62.51 15.41 -43.71
C HIS A 7 -61.28 16.31 -43.53
N THR A 8 -61.46 17.64 -43.63
CA THR A 8 -60.40 18.62 -43.37
C THR A 8 -60.07 18.72 -41.88
N TYR A 9 -61.06 18.61 -41.00
CA TYR A 9 -60.84 18.53 -39.56
C TYR A 9 -59.98 17.32 -39.17
N ASN A 10 -60.30 16.13 -39.69
CA ASN A 10 -59.52 14.91 -39.47
C ASN A 10 -58.08 15.04 -40.01
N PHE A 11 -57.91 15.69 -41.17
CA PHE A 11 -56.59 15.92 -41.75
C PHE A 11 -55.72 16.87 -40.90
N LEU A 12 -56.29 17.98 -40.43
CA LEU A 12 -55.60 18.92 -39.53
C LEU A 12 -55.23 18.26 -38.20
N GLN A 13 -56.08 17.35 -37.70
CA GLN A 13 -55.85 16.61 -36.47
C GLN A 13 -54.71 15.58 -36.64
N ALA A 14 -54.62 14.93 -37.80
CA ALA A 14 -53.52 14.03 -38.15
C ALA A 14 -52.17 14.77 -38.24
N ILE A 15 -52.13 15.97 -38.84
CA ILE A 15 -50.92 16.80 -38.90
C ILE A 15 -50.45 17.17 -37.49
N LYS A 16 -51.37 17.65 -36.62
CA LYS A 16 -51.04 17.95 -35.21
C LYS A 16 -50.50 16.74 -34.47
N LEU A 17 -51.03 15.55 -34.73
CA LEU A 17 -50.58 14.31 -34.09
C LEU A 17 -49.14 13.97 -34.52
N VAL A 18 -48.81 14.08 -35.81
CA VAL A 18 -47.46 13.84 -36.33
C VAL A 18 -46.46 14.85 -35.75
N GLU A 19 -46.84 16.13 -35.69
CA GLU A 19 -45.99 17.16 -35.11
C GLU A 19 -45.78 16.96 -33.59
N MET A 20 -46.83 16.55 -32.86
CA MET A 20 -46.69 16.13 -31.47
C MET A 20 -45.74 14.94 -31.32
N HIS A 21 -45.89 13.92 -32.15
CA HIS A 21 -45.04 12.72 -32.07
C HIS A 21 -43.58 13.07 -32.32
N ARG A 22 -43.31 13.96 -33.28
CA ARG A 22 -41.96 14.49 -33.53
C ARG A 22 -41.40 15.20 -32.29
N LYS A 23 -42.19 16.09 -31.66
CA LYS A 23 -41.77 16.80 -30.43
C LYS A 23 -41.51 15.84 -29.27
N VAL A 24 -42.33 14.80 -29.09
CA VAL A 24 -42.11 13.76 -28.07
C VAL A 24 -40.81 13.01 -28.31
N VAL A 25 -40.50 12.65 -29.56
CA VAL A 25 -39.24 11.98 -29.91
C VAL A 25 -38.04 12.91 -29.68
N GLU A 26 -38.14 14.19 -30.04
CA GLU A 26 -37.08 15.17 -29.77
C GLU A 26 -36.86 15.38 -28.26
N LEU A 27 -37.93 15.49 -27.48
CA LEU A 27 -37.87 15.56 -26.01
C LEU A 27 -37.23 14.33 -25.40
N TYR A 28 -37.58 13.13 -25.87
CA TYR A 28 -36.98 11.88 -25.40
C TYR A 28 -35.48 11.83 -25.69
N LYS A 29 -35.05 12.26 -26.89
CA LYS A 29 -33.61 12.36 -27.20
C LYS A 29 -32.91 13.37 -26.31
N GLY A 30 -33.55 14.52 -26.04
CA GLY A 30 -33.03 15.54 -25.14
C GLY A 30 -32.84 15.04 -23.71
N THR A 31 -33.80 14.28 -23.17
CA THR A 31 -33.69 13.70 -21.82
C THR A 31 -32.61 12.62 -21.75
N GLN A 32 -32.45 11.78 -22.79
CA GLN A 32 -31.36 10.81 -22.85
C GLN A 32 -29.98 11.48 -22.89
N HIS A 33 -29.83 12.54 -23.70
CA HIS A 33 -28.58 13.29 -23.77
C HIS A 33 -28.23 13.95 -22.43
N LEU A 34 -29.21 14.57 -21.76
CA LEU A 34 -29.00 15.16 -20.44
C LEU A 34 -28.60 14.11 -19.40
N ALA A 35 -29.27 12.96 -19.40
CA ALA A 35 -28.92 11.85 -18.51
C ALA A 35 -27.48 11.37 -18.74
N GLN A 36 -27.05 11.29 -20.00
CA GLN A 36 -25.68 10.95 -20.36
C GLN A 36 -24.67 12.00 -19.85
N GLN A 37 -24.94 13.29 -20.07
CA GLN A 37 -24.06 14.37 -19.59
C GLN A 37 -23.92 14.39 -18.07
N ILE A 38 -25.02 14.16 -17.34
CA ILE A 38 -25.00 14.04 -15.89
C ILE A 38 -24.10 12.87 -15.47
N ASN A 39 -24.25 11.70 -16.12
CA ASN A 39 -23.43 10.54 -15.79
C ASN A 39 -21.94 10.78 -16.07
N GLU A 40 -21.60 11.43 -17.19
CA GLU A 40 -20.22 11.81 -17.52
C GLU A 40 -19.62 12.76 -16.48
N HIS A 41 -20.39 13.76 -16.04
CA HIS A 41 -19.95 14.67 -14.97
C HIS A 41 -19.76 13.96 -13.62
N ILE A 42 -20.67 13.05 -13.25
CA ILE A 42 -20.54 12.26 -12.02
C ILE A 42 -19.26 11.42 -12.07
N GLN A 43 -19.03 10.72 -13.19
CA GLN A 43 -17.85 9.88 -13.40
C GLN A 43 -16.55 10.69 -13.38
N HIS A 44 -16.56 11.89 -13.97
CA HIS A 44 -15.41 12.78 -13.89
C HIS A 44 -15.13 13.21 -12.45
N ASN A 45 -16.14 13.71 -11.74
CA ASN A 45 -15.99 14.14 -10.34
C ASN A 45 -15.54 13.00 -9.42
N GLU A 46 -16.05 11.79 -9.62
CA GLU A 46 -15.64 10.61 -8.86
C GLU A 46 -14.15 10.31 -9.06
N ARG A 47 -13.66 10.39 -10.30
CA ARG A 47 -12.22 10.20 -10.59
C ARG A 47 -11.37 11.27 -9.91
N GLU A 48 -11.73 12.55 -10.05
CA GLU A 48 -11.00 13.65 -9.42
C GLU A 48 -10.95 13.47 -7.89
N LEU A 49 -12.07 13.06 -7.28
CA LEU A 49 -12.13 12.78 -5.85
C LEU A 49 -11.20 11.63 -5.47
N LEU A 50 -11.24 10.51 -6.20
CA LEU A 50 -10.36 9.36 -5.96
C LEU A 50 -8.88 9.72 -6.11
N TYR A 51 -8.52 10.54 -7.11
CA TYR A 51 -7.15 11.02 -7.26
C TYR A 51 -6.73 11.88 -6.07
N SER A 52 -7.55 12.85 -5.65
CA SER A 52 -7.24 13.71 -4.50
C SER A 52 -7.13 12.92 -3.18
N MET A 53 -7.97 11.89 -3.00
CA MET A 53 -7.92 11.03 -1.82
C MET A 53 -6.66 10.17 -1.80
N ASN A 54 -6.26 9.61 -2.95
CA ASN A 54 -5.04 8.81 -3.05
C ASN A 54 -3.81 9.67 -2.78
N GLU A 55 -3.75 10.89 -3.33
CA GLU A 55 -2.66 11.83 -3.06
C GLU A 55 -2.54 12.16 -1.57
N GLN A 56 -3.66 12.40 -0.87
CA GLN A 56 -3.65 12.61 0.57
C GLN A 56 -3.15 11.39 1.36
N VAL A 57 -3.57 10.19 0.95
CA VAL A 57 -3.10 8.94 1.57
C VAL A 57 -1.60 8.78 1.38
N ASP A 58 -1.09 9.02 0.17
CA ASP A 58 0.33 8.90 -0.16
C ASP A 58 1.16 9.93 0.62
N GLN A 59 0.68 11.17 0.73
CA GLN A 59 1.33 12.21 1.53
C GLN A 59 1.45 11.78 3.00
N VAL A 60 0.35 11.33 3.60
CA VAL A 60 0.36 10.87 5.01
C VAL A 60 1.29 9.67 5.18
N GLN A 61 1.34 8.73 4.23
CA GLN A 61 2.27 7.60 4.30
C GLN A 61 3.73 8.09 4.29
N GLN A 62 4.07 9.03 3.41
CA GLN A 62 5.42 9.59 3.33
C GLN A 62 5.82 10.32 4.62
N GLU A 63 4.93 11.14 5.17
CA GLU A 63 5.14 11.83 6.45
C GLU A 63 5.40 10.82 7.58
N ARG A 64 4.61 9.75 7.66
CA ARG A 64 4.78 8.73 8.70
C ARG A 64 6.04 7.91 8.54
N ILE A 65 6.48 7.65 7.31
CA ILE A 65 7.77 6.99 7.05
C ILE A 65 8.93 7.91 7.41
N HIS A 66 8.80 9.22 7.16
CA HIS A 66 9.77 10.21 7.60
C HIS A 66 9.90 10.23 9.13
N ASP A 67 8.78 10.28 9.86
CA ASP A 67 8.78 10.23 11.32
C ASP A 67 9.46 8.97 11.88
N LEU A 68 9.33 7.84 11.18
CA LEU A 68 10.01 6.60 11.57
C LEU A 68 11.54 6.71 11.45
N ALA A 69 12.05 7.45 10.47
CA ALA A 69 13.49 7.68 10.32
C ALA A 69 14.06 8.47 11.50
N ASP A 70 13.28 9.42 12.03
CA ASP A 70 13.64 10.20 13.22
C ASP A 70 13.52 9.37 14.51
N LEU A 71 12.53 8.46 14.59
CA LEU A 71 12.36 7.56 15.74
C LEU A 71 13.42 6.45 15.79
N TYR A 72 13.89 5.97 14.64
CA TYR A 72 14.86 4.89 14.51
C TYR A 72 16.04 5.31 13.64
N PRO A 73 16.84 6.30 14.07
CA PRO A 73 17.97 6.78 13.30
C PRO A 73 18.96 5.65 13.06
N ILE A 74 19.24 5.37 11.79
CA ILE A 74 20.26 4.43 11.34
C ILE A 74 21.49 5.24 10.90
N ALA A 75 22.60 5.09 11.61
CA ALA A 75 23.81 5.85 11.37
C ALA A 75 25.04 4.94 11.29
N HIS A 76 26.07 5.39 10.59
CA HIS A 76 27.38 4.74 10.62
C HIS A 76 27.97 4.85 12.04
N ALA A 77 28.50 3.76 12.55
CA ALA A 77 29.16 3.75 13.84
C ALA A 77 30.44 4.59 13.77
N THR A 78 30.63 5.50 14.73
CA THR A 78 31.83 6.35 14.81
C THR A 78 33.06 5.56 15.29
N THR A 79 32.84 4.43 15.97
CA THR A 79 33.88 3.68 16.69
C THR A 79 34.42 2.47 15.93
N MET A 80 33.74 2.00 14.89
CA MET A 80 34.11 0.79 14.15
C MET A 80 33.88 0.99 12.64
N ASP A 81 34.84 0.58 11.82
CA ASP A 81 34.73 0.67 10.37
C ASP A 81 33.62 -0.24 9.83
N ASN A 82 32.82 0.29 8.91
CA ASN A 82 31.73 -0.41 8.22
C ASN A 82 30.65 -1.00 9.15
N ALA A 83 30.49 -0.41 10.33
CA ALA A 83 29.48 -0.74 11.30
C ALA A 83 28.30 0.24 11.22
N TYR A 84 27.09 -0.25 11.49
CA TYR A 84 25.89 0.58 11.59
C TYR A 84 25.35 0.55 13.03
N THR A 85 24.58 1.56 13.37
CA THR A 85 23.87 1.70 14.63
C THR A 85 22.41 2.03 14.39
N ILE A 86 21.54 1.60 15.28
CA ILE A 86 20.13 2.02 15.35
C ILE A 86 19.84 2.52 16.75
N ARG A 87 19.44 3.79 16.90
CA ARG A 87 19.29 4.45 18.21
C ARG A 87 20.53 4.25 19.10
N ASP A 88 21.72 4.48 18.54
CA ASP A 88 23.03 4.31 19.17
C ASP A 88 23.43 2.88 19.57
N LEU A 89 22.59 1.88 19.29
CA LEU A 89 22.93 0.47 19.49
C LEU A 89 23.56 -0.13 18.24
N HIS A 90 24.64 -0.88 18.41
CA HIS A 90 25.34 -1.50 17.29
C HIS A 90 24.50 -2.57 16.59
N LEU A 91 24.46 -2.52 15.27
CA LEU A 91 23.89 -3.54 14.40
C LEU A 91 25.00 -4.46 13.88
N PRO A 92 25.24 -5.61 14.53
CA PRO A 92 26.24 -6.57 14.07
C PRO A 92 25.80 -7.19 12.73
N ASN A 93 26.71 -7.14 11.74
CA ASN A 93 26.43 -7.66 10.40
C ASN A 93 26.48 -9.20 10.38
N THR A 94 27.63 -9.77 10.75
CA THR A 94 27.90 -11.22 10.70
C THR A 94 28.67 -11.76 11.91
N ASP A 95 29.45 -10.92 12.60
CA ASP A 95 30.12 -11.31 13.85
C ASP A 95 29.50 -10.57 15.04
N TYR A 96 29.08 -11.36 16.01
CA TYR A 96 28.41 -10.93 17.24
C TYR A 96 29.34 -11.01 18.45
N ARG A 97 30.58 -11.47 18.24
CA ARG A 97 31.60 -11.58 19.29
C ARG A 97 31.98 -10.19 19.78
N GLY A 98 32.01 -10.01 21.09
CA GLY A 98 32.41 -8.76 21.74
C GLY A 98 31.27 -7.77 22.00
N PHE A 99 30.04 -8.05 21.55
CA PHE A 99 28.86 -7.25 21.88
C PHE A 99 28.03 -7.91 22.98
N HIS A 100 27.39 -7.10 23.82
CA HIS A 100 26.44 -7.61 24.80
C HIS A 100 25.20 -8.14 24.09
N SER A 101 24.80 -9.37 24.42
CA SER A 101 23.68 -10.05 23.74
C SER A 101 22.35 -9.32 23.89
N GLU A 102 22.17 -8.56 24.98
CA GLU A 102 20.96 -7.78 25.25
C GLU A 102 20.90 -6.51 24.38
N ASP A 103 22.04 -5.85 24.15
CA ASP A 103 22.13 -4.67 23.27
C ASP A 103 21.83 -5.06 21.83
N VAL A 104 22.42 -6.17 21.38
CA VAL A 104 22.15 -6.75 20.05
C VAL A 104 20.67 -7.11 19.90
N ALA A 105 20.10 -7.82 20.88
CA ALA A 105 18.71 -8.22 20.83
C ALA A 105 17.77 -6.99 20.78
N THR A 106 18.12 -5.92 21.48
CA THR A 106 17.38 -4.66 21.47
C THR A 106 17.51 -3.94 20.12
N ALA A 107 18.72 -3.88 19.55
CA ALA A 107 18.96 -3.30 18.23
C ALA A 107 18.18 -4.03 17.12
N LEU A 108 18.19 -5.37 17.15
CA LEU A 108 17.40 -6.20 16.24
C LEU A 108 15.90 -6.05 16.50
N GLY A 109 15.48 -5.86 17.75
CA GLY A 109 14.11 -5.54 18.13
C GLY A 109 13.61 -4.22 17.54
N TYR A 110 14.42 -3.17 17.59
CA TYR A 110 14.13 -1.89 16.93
C TYR A 110 14.04 -2.03 15.42
N THR A 111 14.96 -2.80 14.82
CA THR A 111 14.92 -3.09 13.38
C THR A 111 13.64 -3.84 13.01
N CYS A 112 13.24 -4.81 13.83
CA CYS A 112 12.01 -5.58 13.63
C CYS A 112 10.79 -4.65 13.61
N HIS A 113 10.66 -3.80 14.63
CA HIS A 113 9.57 -2.85 14.74
C HIS A 113 9.56 -1.83 13.58
N LEU A 114 10.73 -1.30 13.19
CA LEU A 114 10.85 -0.36 12.09
C LEU A 114 10.32 -0.97 10.78
N VAL A 115 10.74 -2.19 10.44
CA VAL A 115 10.32 -2.87 9.22
C VAL A 115 8.83 -3.23 9.25
N GLU A 116 8.31 -3.65 10.41
CA GLU A 116 6.87 -3.91 10.61
C GLU A 116 6.04 -2.64 10.38
N MET A 117 6.47 -1.49 10.93
CA MET A 117 5.79 -0.20 10.73
C MET A 117 5.88 0.29 9.28
N ILE A 118 7.03 0.15 8.61
CA ILE A 118 7.16 0.48 7.19
C ILE A 118 6.22 -0.38 6.35
N SER A 119 6.20 -1.70 6.59
CA SER A 119 5.28 -2.63 5.92
C SER A 119 3.82 -2.24 6.12
N PHE A 120 3.45 -1.86 7.36
CA PHE A 120 2.11 -1.42 7.71
C PHE A 120 1.72 -0.14 6.98
N TYR A 121 2.57 0.90 6.99
CA TYR A 121 2.27 2.17 6.32
C TYR A 121 2.22 2.03 4.80
N LEU A 122 3.11 1.24 4.20
CA LEU A 122 3.10 0.96 2.77
C LEU A 122 2.00 -0.02 2.34
N ARG A 123 1.30 -0.65 3.30
CA ARG A 123 0.29 -1.70 3.06
C ARG A 123 0.82 -2.88 2.26
N VAL A 124 2.08 -3.25 2.47
CA VAL A 124 2.76 -4.37 1.79
C VAL A 124 3.00 -5.48 2.80
N PRO A 125 2.42 -6.68 2.65
CA PRO A 125 2.64 -7.77 3.58
C PRO A 125 4.09 -8.29 3.51
N LEU A 126 4.69 -8.58 4.67
CA LEU A 126 6.01 -9.19 4.75
C LEU A 126 5.94 -10.68 4.37
N ILE A 127 6.84 -11.12 3.48
CA ILE A 127 7.00 -12.53 3.10
C ILE A 127 7.35 -13.40 4.31
N TYR A 128 8.14 -12.83 5.22
CA TYR A 128 8.46 -13.40 6.52
C TYR A 128 7.88 -12.49 7.59
N PRO A 129 6.69 -12.83 8.14
CA PRO A 129 6.08 -12.04 9.19
C PRO A 129 7.05 -11.91 10.37
N MET A 130 7.16 -10.71 10.91
CA MET A 130 8.01 -10.44 12.06
C MET A 130 7.12 -9.93 13.19
N ILE A 131 7.44 -10.31 14.42
CA ILE A 131 6.71 -9.85 15.61
C ILE A 131 7.69 -9.03 16.44
N ALA A 132 7.43 -7.72 16.52
CA ALA A 132 8.21 -6.83 17.36
C ALA A 132 7.84 -7.00 18.85
N MET A 133 8.71 -7.64 19.61
CA MET A 133 8.60 -7.75 21.08
C MET A 133 9.83 -7.16 21.78
N ALA A 134 10.23 -5.95 21.36
CA ALA A 134 11.46 -5.30 21.82
C ALA A 134 12.67 -6.27 21.72
N SER A 135 13.44 -6.45 22.80
CA SER A 135 14.58 -7.38 22.85
C SER A 135 14.23 -8.87 22.73
N ARG A 136 12.95 -9.20 22.51
CA ARG A 136 12.45 -10.57 22.33
C ARG A 136 11.78 -10.79 20.97
N ALA A 137 12.06 -9.92 20.01
CA ALA A 137 11.49 -10.02 18.66
C ALA A 137 11.85 -11.36 17.98
N TYR A 138 11.00 -11.80 17.04
CA TYR A 138 11.21 -13.02 16.26
C TYR A 138 10.60 -12.93 14.87
N ILE A 139 11.13 -13.74 13.96
CA ILE A 139 10.63 -13.90 12.59
C ILE A 139 9.91 -15.24 12.48
N ILE A 140 8.82 -15.26 11.72
CA ILE A 140 8.05 -16.46 11.41
C ILE A 140 8.37 -16.89 9.99
N ASN A 141 8.79 -18.14 9.81
CA ASN A 141 8.90 -18.79 8.52
C ASN A 141 7.62 -19.56 8.21
N PRO A 142 6.74 -19.04 7.35
CA PRO A 142 5.49 -19.74 6.99
C PRO A 142 5.74 -21.02 6.19
N LEU A 143 6.96 -21.24 5.68
CA LEU A 143 7.34 -22.41 4.91
C LEU A 143 8.01 -23.50 5.76
N ALA A 144 8.10 -23.32 7.09
CA ALA A 144 8.68 -24.32 7.96
C ALA A 144 7.78 -25.56 8.05
N PRO A 145 8.36 -26.78 8.10
CA PRO A 145 7.59 -28.02 8.16
C PRO A 145 6.87 -28.21 9.51
N ASP A 146 7.43 -27.66 10.59
CA ASP A 146 6.88 -27.73 11.95
C ASP A 146 6.74 -26.33 12.56
N VAL A 147 5.74 -26.14 13.42
CA VAL A 147 5.48 -24.86 14.13
C VAL A 147 6.67 -24.45 15.02
N ASP A 148 7.30 -25.40 15.70
CA ASP A 148 8.45 -25.14 16.59
C ASP A 148 9.73 -24.78 15.82
N GLN A 149 9.76 -25.06 14.51
CA GLN A 149 10.83 -24.70 13.59
C GLN A 149 10.49 -23.44 12.77
N ALA A 150 9.24 -22.98 12.83
CA ALA A 150 8.77 -21.79 12.14
C ALA A 150 9.25 -20.50 12.83
N ILE A 151 9.58 -20.54 14.13
CA ILE A 151 9.95 -19.35 14.90
C ILE A 151 11.46 -19.19 14.97
N TYR A 152 11.93 -18.04 14.53
CA TYR A 152 13.32 -17.64 14.48
C TYR A 152 13.54 -16.43 15.40
N PRO A 153 13.99 -16.64 16.65
CA PRO A 153 14.22 -15.55 17.59
C PRO A 153 15.36 -14.65 17.11
N LEU A 154 15.15 -13.34 17.24
CA LEU A 154 16.15 -12.30 16.97
C LEU A 154 17.00 -11.96 18.22
N TYR A 155 16.96 -12.84 19.22
CA TYR A 155 17.71 -12.74 20.46
C TYR A 155 18.42 -14.06 20.73
N GLY A 156 19.60 -14.00 21.33
CA GLY A 156 20.42 -15.18 21.59
C GLY A 156 20.75 -15.34 23.08
N LYS A 157 20.19 -16.37 23.72
CA LYS A 157 20.77 -17.01 24.91
C LYS A 157 20.70 -18.53 24.72
N GLY A 158 21.84 -19.23 24.74
CA GLY A 158 21.89 -20.70 24.65
C GLY A 158 21.48 -21.27 23.29
N GLN A 159 20.54 -22.21 23.27
CA GLN A 159 20.07 -22.92 22.05
C GLN A 159 19.45 -21.96 21.00
N ASP A 160 18.96 -20.80 21.44
CA ASP A 160 18.43 -19.74 20.58
C ASP A 160 19.50 -19.05 19.74
N ALA A 161 20.78 -19.11 20.13
CA ALA A 161 21.88 -18.52 19.34
C ALA A 161 22.06 -19.22 17.98
N ALA A 162 21.87 -20.54 17.92
CA ALA A 162 21.94 -21.29 16.66
C ALA A 162 20.75 -20.95 15.73
N ARG A 163 19.57 -20.70 16.30
CA ARG A 163 18.38 -20.28 15.57
C ARG A 163 18.45 -18.80 15.14
N LEU A 164 19.10 -17.97 15.93
CA LEU A 164 19.45 -16.59 15.56
C LEU A 164 20.38 -16.59 14.34
N MET A 165 21.40 -17.44 14.29
CA MET A 165 22.28 -17.57 13.12
C MET A 165 21.54 -18.00 11.84
N THR A 166 20.57 -18.92 11.94
CA THR A 166 19.75 -19.30 10.77
C THR A 166 18.79 -18.19 10.34
N SER A 167 18.27 -17.41 11.28
CA SER A 167 17.45 -16.22 11.00
C SER A 167 18.25 -15.15 10.23
N GLN A 168 19.51 -14.93 10.61
CA GLN A 168 20.41 -13.99 9.94
C GLN A 168 20.71 -14.42 8.51
N HIS A 169 20.95 -15.70 8.27
CA HIS A 169 21.17 -16.23 6.92
C HIS A 169 19.94 -16.07 6.04
N LEU A 170 18.74 -16.24 6.60
CA LEU A 170 17.49 -16.00 5.89
C LEU A 170 17.34 -14.51 5.53
N ASN A 171 17.69 -13.62 6.47
CA ASN A 171 17.68 -12.17 6.30
C ASN A 171 18.75 -11.68 5.30
N ALA A 172 19.95 -12.29 5.27
CA ALA A 172 21.07 -11.91 4.41
C ALA A 172 20.99 -12.50 2.99
N LYS A 173 20.26 -13.62 2.80
CA LYS A 173 20.09 -14.23 1.46
C LYS A 173 19.05 -13.57 0.58
N ARG A 174 18.06 -12.88 1.15
CA ARG A 174 16.96 -12.23 0.40
C ARG A 174 16.73 -10.74 0.65
N PRO A 175 17.65 -9.95 1.24
CA PRO A 175 17.44 -8.51 1.37
C PRO A 175 17.45 -7.85 -0.02
N ARG A 176 18.17 -8.45 -0.99
CA ARG A 176 18.05 -8.07 -2.40
C ARG A 176 16.62 -8.19 -2.90
N ASP A 177 15.88 -9.24 -2.57
CA ASP A 177 14.52 -9.39 -3.11
C ASP A 177 13.52 -8.50 -2.38
N THR A 178 13.67 -8.28 -1.08
CA THR A 178 12.82 -7.35 -0.31
C THR A 178 13.10 -5.90 -0.64
N LEU A 179 14.37 -5.50 -0.76
CA LEU A 179 14.76 -4.15 -1.21
C LEU A 179 14.49 -3.95 -2.69
N LEU A 180 14.69 -4.95 -3.55
CA LEU A 180 14.34 -4.86 -4.98
C LEU A 180 12.81 -4.80 -5.15
N ASN A 181 12.04 -5.54 -4.35
CA ASN A 181 10.58 -5.42 -4.36
C ASN A 181 10.10 -4.08 -3.80
N LEU A 182 10.73 -3.57 -2.73
CA LEU A 182 10.45 -2.22 -2.21
C LEU A 182 10.85 -1.13 -3.20
N LEU A 183 12.02 -1.23 -3.84
CA LEU A 183 12.47 -0.30 -4.88
C LEU A 183 11.59 -0.39 -6.13
N THR A 184 11.19 -1.60 -6.54
CA THR A 184 10.26 -1.79 -7.67
C THR A 184 8.86 -1.27 -7.33
N LEU A 185 8.43 -1.39 -6.07
CA LEU A 185 7.18 -0.82 -5.59
C LEU A 185 7.25 0.70 -5.53
N LEU A 186 8.32 1.27 -4.96
CA LEU A 186 8.59 2.72 -4.93
C LEU A 186 8.67 3.30 -6.35
N TRP A 187 9.28 2.58 -7.28
CA TRP A 187 9.34 2.97 -8.69
C TRP A 187 7.96 2.87 -9.36
N LYS A 188 7.17 1.83 -9.07
CA LYS A 188 5.78 1.70 -9.53
C LYS A 188 4.83 2.75 -8.94
N THR A 189 5.03 3.16 -7.69
CA THR A 189 4.23 4.21 -7.02
C THR A 189 4.66 5.62 -7.43
N SER A 190 5.87 5.79 -7.98
CA SER A 190 6.37 7.09 -8.47
C SER A 190 5.74 7.58 -9.78
N GLY A 191 4.75 6.87 -10.33
CA GLY A 191 3.88 7.38 -11.41
C GLY A 191 4.55 7.63 -12.76
N HIS A 192 5.80 7.22 -12.96
CA HIS A 192 6.43 7.28 -14.28
C HIS A 192 6.02 6.05 -15.11
N TYR A 193 4.96 6.23 -15.90
CA TYR A 193 4.74 5.46 -17.14
C TYR A 193 5.76 5.86 -18.21
#